data_AF-A0A943VZI2-F1
#
_entry.id   AF-A0A943VZI2-F1
#
_cell.length_a   1.000
_cell.length_b   1.000
_cell.length_c   1.000
_cell.angle_alpha   90.00
_cell.angle_beta   90.00
_cell.angle_gamma   90.00
#
_symmetry.space_group_name_H-M   'P 1'
#
loop_
_entity.id
_entity.type
_entity.pdbx_description
1 polymer ?
#
loop_
_entity_poly.entity_id
_entity_poly.type
_entity_poly.pdbx_seq_one_letter_code
_entity_poly.pdbx_strand_id
1 'polypeptide(L)'
;MKAVTIWQPYAGAVAAGLKSYETRSWPTRYRGPIAIHASVRPVKGDARRLAETYGLKAERFGEIVAYADLTDCLLMTPDLIAAQSRQELDFGDWHPGRYAWRLENIRLPGHPIKVVGRQGLWNFNEPPQPEIAL
;
A
#
# COMPACT_ATOMS: atom_id res chain seq x y z
N MET A 1 7.28 -9.63 10.31
CA MET A 1 6.26 -9.82 9.23
C MET A 1 6.83 -9.37 7.88
N LYS A 2 6.09 -9.49 6.78
CA LYS A 2 6.51 -8.89 5.50
C LYS A 2 6.10 -7.42 5.42
N ALA A 3 6.74 -6.66 4.53
CA ALA A 3 6.34 -5.31 4.19
C ALA A 3 6.57 -5.02 2.71
N VAL A 4 5.85 -4.02 2.21
CA VAL A 4 6.02 -3.49 0.85
C VAL A 4 6.04 -1.96 0.89
N THR A 5 6.97 -1.36 0.14
CA THR A 5 7.04 0.09 -0.02
C THR A 5 6.18 0.54 -1.19
N ILE A 6 5.20 1.40 -0.91
CA ILE A 6 4.24 1.95 -1.87
C ILE A 6 4.46 3.47 -1.94
N TRP A 7 4.36 4.04 -3.14
CA TRP A 7 4.45 5.50 -3.28
C TRP A 7 3.18 6.18 -2.78
N GLN A 8 3.33 7.39 -2.26
CA GLN A 8 2.16 8.21 -1.99
C GLN A 8 1.57 8.76 -3.31
N PRO A 9 0.24 8.97 -3.39
CA PRO A 9 -0.77 8.81 -2.33
C PRO A 9 -1.28 7.36 -2.16
N TYR A 10 -0.85 6.42 -3.00
CA TYR A 10 -1.39 5.05 -3.03
C TYR A 10 -1.22 4.31 -1.69
N ALA A 11 -0.13 4.54 -0.97
CA ALA A 11 0.06 4.00 0.38
C ALA A 11 -1.02 4.53 1.36
N GLY A 12 -1.30 5.83 1.31
CA GLY A 12 -2.38 6.47 2.06
C GLY A 12 -3.77 5.98 1.62
N ALA A 13 -3.97 5.69 0.33
CA ALA A 13 -5.22 5.12 -0.17
C ALA A 13 -5.51 3.73 0.43
N VAL A 14 -4.47 2.90 0.60
CA VAL A 14 -4.62 1.62 1.35
C VAL A 14 -5.02 1.90 2.80
N ALA A 15 -4.30 2.80 3.48
CA ALA A 15 -4.57 3.13 4.88
C ALA A 15 -5.98 3.72 5.10
N ALA A 16 -6.50 4.47 4.12
CA ALA A 16 -7.85 5.03 4.13
C ALA A 16 -8.94 4.02 3.70
N GLY A 17 -8.58 2.80 3.31
CA GLY A 17 -9.52 1.79 2.82
C GLY A 17 -10.09 2.09 1.43
N LEU A 18 -9.49 3.01 0.68
CA LEU A 18 -9.92 3.39 -0.67
C LEU A 18 -9.32 2.48 -1.76
N LYS A 19 -8.24 1.76 -1.43
CA LYS A 19 -7.50 0.87 -2.34
C LYS A 19 -7.40 -0.51 -1.70
N SER A 20 -7.93 -1.52 -2.39
CA SER A 20 -7.96 -2.91 -1.93
C SER A 20 -6.92 -3.81 -2.58
N TYR A 21 -6.36 -3.41 -3.73
CA TYR A 21 -5.34 -4.20 -4.41
C TYR A 21 -4.06 -3.41 -4.59
N GLU A 22 -2.92 -3.95 -4.17
CA GLU A 22 -1.62 -3.41 -4.57
C GLU A 22 -1.22 -3.92 -5.96
N THR A 23 -0.86 -3.03 -6.88
CA THR A 23 -0.59 -3.41 -8.28
C THR A 23 0.90 -3.54 -8.53
N ARG A 24 1.38 -4.68 -9.05
CA ARG A 24 2.81 -4.93 -9.31
C ARG A 24 3.04 -5.60 -10.66
N SER A 25 4.21 -5.37 -11.25
CA SER A 25 4.66 -6.07 -12.45
C SER A 25 5.12 -7.52 -12.18
N TRP A 26 5.13 -7.95 -10.92
CA TRP A 26 5.63 -9.25 -10.51
C TRP A 26 4.69 -9.90 -9.46
N PRO A 27 4.57 -11.24 -9.47
CA PRO A 27 3.71 -11.97 -8.55
C PRO A 27 4.40 -12.26 -7.22
N THR A 28 3.61 -12.59 -6.20
CA THR A 28 4.14 -13.17 -4.96
C THR A 28 3.33 -14.39 -4.52
N ARG A 29 4.02 -15.38 -3.98
CA ARG A 29 3.41 -16.55 -3.32
C ARG A 29 3.11 -16.30 -1.84
N TYR A 30 3.60 -15.20 -1.27
CA TYR A 30 3.35 -14.89 0.14
C TYR A 30 1.86 -14.62 0.37
N ARG A 31 1.35 -15.12 1.49
CA ARG A 31 0.03 -14.82 2.04
C ARG A 31 0.15 -14.63 3.55
N GLY A 32 -0.58 -13.67 4.09
CA GLY A 32 -0.55 -13.34 5.51
C GLY A 32 -0.21 -11.88 5.78
N PRO A 33 0.15 -11.55 7.04
CA PRO A 33 0.30 -10.18 7.49
C PRO A 33 1.40 -9.39 6.75
N ILE A 34 1.04 -8.20 6.29
CA ILE A 34 1.94 -7.29 5.58
C ILE A 34 1.83 -5.87 6.13
N ALA A 35 2.97 -5.21 6.32
CA ALA A 35 3.02 -3.78 6.62
C ALA A 35 3.15 -2.96 5.32
N ILE A 36 2.41 -1.86 5.27
CA ILE A 36 2.38 -0.91 4.16
C ILE A 36 3.27 0.27 4.52
N HIS A 37 4.41 0.36 3.84
CA HIS A 37 5.35 1.47 4.02
C HIS A 37 5.11 2.54 2.97
N ALA A 38 4.94 3.79 3.40
CA ALA A 38 4.91 4.95 2.51
C ALA A 38 6.34 5.35 2.14
N SER A 39 6.65 5.30 0.84
CA SER A 39 7.92 5.76 0.27
C SER A 39 8.28 7.18 0.73
N VAL A 40 9.58 7.50 0.75
CA VAL A 40 10.07 8.86 1.07
C VAL A 40 9.97 9.83 -0.11
N ARG A 41 9.61 9.34 -1.30
CA ARG A 41 9.55 10.18 -2.50
C ARG A 41 8.35 11.12 -2.46
N PRO A 42 8.52 12.41 -2.82
CA PRO A 42 7.43 13.38 -2.81
C PRO A 42 6.38 13.05 -3.88
N VAL A 43 5.12 13.39 -3.58
CA VAL A 43 4.00 13.26 -4.52
C VAL A 43 4.05 14.40 -5.55
N LYS A 44 3.92 14.07 -6.83
CA LYS A 44 4.00 15.03 -7.95
C LYS A 44 2.97 14.70 -9.03
N GLY A 45 2.66 15.69 -9.88
CA GLY A 45 1.85 15.49 -11.09
C GLY A 45 0.49 14.87 -10.81
N ASP A 46 0.13 13.86 -11.61
CA ASP A 46 -1.17 13.16 -11.50
C ASP A 46 -1.41 12.56 -10.12
N ALA A 47 -0.37 12.03 -9.47
CA ALA A 47 -0.49 11.48 -8.13
C ALA A 47 -0.94 12.53 -7.09
N ARG A 48 -0.55 13.80 -7.28
CA ARG A 48 -1.00 14.89 -6.39
C ARG A 48 -2.48 15.22 -6.64
N ARG A 49 -2.87 15.37 -7.91
CA ARG A 49 -4.27 15.61 -8.29
C ARG A 49 -5.18 14.49 -7.79
N LEU A 50 -4.74 13.25 -7.95
CA LEU A 50 -5.46 12.09 -7.46
C LEU A 50 -5.66 12.13 -5.94
N ALA A 51 -4.62 12.51 -5.19
CA ALA A 51 -4.74 12.69 -3.74
C ALA A 51 -5.80 13.75 -3.39
N GLU A 52 -5.82 14.88 -4.10
CA GLU A 52 -6.81 15.95 -3.92
C GLU A 52 -8.23 15.47 -4.27
N THR A 53 -8.42 14.73 -5.37
CA THR A 53 -9.71 14.16 -5.80
C THR A 53 -10.34 13.29 -4.72
N TYR A 54 -9.53 12.50 -4.00
CA TYR A 54 -10.00 11.57 -2.96
C TYR A 54 -9.79 12.09 -1.53
N GLY A 55 -9.39 13.35 -1.36
CA GLY A 55 -9.16 13.96 -0.03
C GLY A 55 -8.03 13.32 0.78
N LEU A 56 -7.07 12.66 0.13
CA LEU A 56 -5.95 11.98 0.77
C LEU A 56 -4.85 12.97 1.18
N LYS A 57 -4.55 13.01 2.48
CA LYS A 57 -3.39 13.73 3.02
C LYS A 57 -2.13 12.88 2.87
N ALA A 58 -1.46 13.04 1.74
CA ALA A 58 -0.19 12.38 1.43
C ALA A 58 1.00 13.00 2.18
N GLU A 59 0.92 13.05 3.51
CA GLU A 59 1.85 13.80 4.38
C GLU A 59 2.82 12.88 5.15
N ARG A 60 2.51 11.58 5.24
CA ARG A 60 3.35 10.58 5.90
C ARG A 60 4.29 9.91 4.90
N PHE A 61 5.59 10.09 5.12
CA PHE A 61 6.66 9.58 4.26
C PHE A 61 7.71 8.85 5.10
N GLY A 62 8.24 7.74 4.59
CA GLY A 62 9.23 6.94 5.32
C GLY A 62 8.65 6.21 6.55
N GLU A 63 7.35 5.94 6.54
CA GLU A 63 6.62 5.38 7.68
C GLU A 63 5.80 4.16 7.30
N ILE A 64 5.56 3.26 8.26
CA ILE A 64 4.45 2.31 8.16
C ILE A 64 3.15 3.08 8.35
N VAL A 65 2.29 3.03 7.34
CA VAL A 65 1.01 3.77 7.34
C VAL A 65 -0.20 2.86 7.57
N ALA A 66 -0.07 1.56 7.30
CA ALA A 66 -1.09 0.56 7.57
C ALA A 66 -0.46 -0.83 7.72
N TYR A 67 -1.23 -1.73 8.31
CA TYR A 67 -1.07 -3.17 8.21
C TYR A 67 -2.26 -3.74 7.43
N ALA A 68 -2.06 -4.86 6.77
CA ALA A 68 -3.10 -5.59 6.05
C ALA A 68 -2.79 -7.08 6.09
N ASP A 69 -3.73 -7.90 5.64
CA ASP A 69 -3.49 -9.28 5.26
C ASP A 69 -3.41 -9.35 3.74
N LEU A 70 -2.30 -9.86 3.21
CA LEU A 70 -2.18 -10.19 1.79
C LEU A 70 -2.84 -11.55 1.56
N THR A 71 -4.07 -11.55 1.03
CA THR A 71 -4.88 -12.78 0.91
C THR A 71 -4.87 -13.37 -0.49
N ASP A 72 -4.59 -12.55 -1.51
CA ASP A 72 -4.43 -13.05 -2.88
C ASP A 72 -3.41 -12.27 -3.74
N CYS A 73 -3.04 -12.84 -4.88
CA CYS A 73 -2.17 -12.26 -5.90
C CYS A 73 -2.66 -12.76 -7.26
N LEU A 74 -3.55 -11.98 -7.87
CA LEU A 74 -4.29 -12.32 -9.07
C LEU A 74 -3.56 -11.78 -10.31
N LEU A 75 -3.50 -12.57 -11.38
CA LEU A 75 -3.12 -12.05 -12.70
C LEU A 75 -4.21 -11.10 -13.18
N MET A 76 -3.83 -9.91 -13.62
CA MET A 76 -4.76 -8.94 -14.22
C MET A 76 -5.14 -9.41 -15.62
N THR A 77 -6.32 -10.02 -15.71
CA THR A 77 -7.01 -10.30 -16.98
C THR A 77 -7.90 -9.11 -17.36
N PRO A 78 -8.31 -8.98 -18.64
CA PRO A 78 -9.31 -7.98 -19.03
C PRO A 78 -10.58 -8.02 -18.16
N ASP A 79 -11.06 -9.22 -17.84
CA ASP A 79 -12.26 -9.40 -17.00
C ASP A 79 -12.04 -8.92 -15.56
N LEU A 80 -10.89 -9.24 -14.95
CA LEU A 80 -10.57 -8.75 -13.60
C LEU A 80 -10.52 -7.22 -13.56
N ILE A 81 -9.90 -6.61 -14.57
CA ILE A 81 -9.78 -5.15 -14.67
C ILE A 81 -11.16 -4.52 -14.85
N ALA A 82 -11.99 -5.07 -15.76
CA ALA A 82 -13.34 -4.57 -16.03
C ALA A 82 -14.28 -4.68 -14.82
N ALA A 83 -14.02 -5.62 -13.90
CA ALA A 83 -14.81 -5.79 -12.68
C ALA A 83 -14.46 -4.77 -11.57
N GLN A 84 -13.38 -4.00 -11.71
CA GLN A 84 -12.98 -3.03 -10.69
C GLN A 84 -13.80 -1.74 -10.75
N SER A 85 -13.98 -1.10 -9.59
CA SER A 85 -14.58 0.22 -9.51
C SER A 85 -13.66 1.27 -10.14
N ARG A 86 -14.23 2.40 -10.56
CA ARG A 86 -13.42 3.52 -11.06
C ARG A 86 -12.37 3.98 -10.04
N GLN A 87 -12.75 4.01 -8.76
CA GLN A 87 -11.84 4.36 -7.67
C GLN A 87 -10.65 3.40 -7.57
N GLU A 88 -10.88 2.09 -7.63
CA GLU A 88 -9.80 1.11 -7.57
C GLU A 88 -8.88 1.22 -8.80
N LEU A 89 -9.47 1.46 -10.00
CA LEU A 89 -8.72 1.68 -11.24
C LEU A 89 -7.87 2.95 -11.22
N ASP A 90 -8.34 4.02 -10.58
CA ASP A 90 -7.55 5.24 -10.42
C ASP A 90 -6.33 5.02 -9.50
N PHE A 91 -6.40 4.03 -8.60
CA PHE A 91 -5.31 3.66 -7.72
C PHE A 91 -4.51 2.47 -8.25
N GLY A 92 -3.55 2.73 -9.12
CA GLY A 92 -2.55 1.74 -9.52
C GLY A 92 -2.37 1.66 -11.02
N ASP A 93 -1.56 0.71 -11.43
CA ASP A 93 -1.30 0.46 -12.84
C ASP A 93 -2.05 -0.80 -13.24
N TRP A 94 -3.26 -0.60 -13.77
CA TRP A 94 -4.20 -1.67 -14.14
C TRP A 94 -4.15 -1.94 -15.65
N HIS A 95 -3.38 -2.95 -16.04
CA HIS A 95 -3.37 -3.45 -17.41
C HIS A 95 -2.99 -4.93 -17.45
N PRO A 96 -3.34 -5.65 -18.54
CA PRO A 96 -3.03 -7.07 -18.65
C PRO A 96 -1.55 -7.40 -18.45
N GLY A 97 -1.28 -8.58 -17.87
CA GLY A 97 0.08 -9.08 -17.62
C GLY A 97 0.72 -8.63 -16.30
N ARG A 98 0.03 -7.79 -15.52
CA ARG A 98 0.43 -7.41 -14.15
C ARG A 98 -0.32 -8.21 -13.09
N TYR A 99 -0.02 -7.96 -11.83
CA TYR A 99 -0.61 -8.66 -10.70
C TYR A 99 -1.28 -7.70 -9.71
N ALA A 100 -2.49 -8.06 -9.29
CA ALA A 100 -3.26 -7.39 -8.25
C ALA A 100 -3.13 -8.17 -6.94
N TRP A 101 -2.45 -7.59 -5.97
CA TRP A 101 -2.22 -8.16 -4.65
C TRP A 101 -3.36 -7.75 -3.72
N ARG A 102 -4.26 -8.68 -3.41
CA ARG A 102 -5.46 -8.41 -2.60
C ARG A 102 -5.08 -8.16 -1.14
N LEU A 103 -5.42 -6.99 -0.64
CA LEU A 103 -5.20 -6.54 0.73
C LEU A 103 -6.54 -6.50 1.46
N GLU A 104 -6.62 -7.19 2.59
CA GLU A 104 -7.81 -7.22 3.45
C GLU A 104 -7.44 -6.88 4.89
N ASN A 105 -8.44 -6.67 5.75
CA ASN A 105 -8.25 -6.41 7.18
C ASN A 105 -7.25 -5.27 7.47
N ILE A 106 -7.47 -4.12 6.80
CA ILE A 106 -6.64 -2.94 6.95
C ILE A 106 -6.70 -2.45 8.40
N ARG A 107 -5.53 -2.24 9.00
CA ARG A 107 -5.36 -1.77 10.39
C ARG A 107 -4.35 -0.64 10.41
N LEU A 108 -4.63 0.42 11.17
CA LEU A 108 -3.71 1.54 11.34
C LEU A 108 -2.73 1.28 12.48
N PRO A 109 -1.47 1.72 12.38
CA PRO A 109 -0.54 1.67 13.51
C PRO A 109 -1.01 2.64 14.61
N GLY A 110 -0.87 2.23 15.88
CA GLY A 110 -1.26 3.05 17.04
C GLY A 110 -0.35 4.27 17.30
N HIS A 111 0.78 4.34 16.61
CA HIS A 111 1.79 5.40 16.70
C HIS A 111 2.59 5.51 15.40
N PRO A 112 3.29 6.63 15.12
CA PRO A 112 4.16 6.74 13.95
C PRO A 112 5.34 5.77 14.02
N ILE A 113 5.54 4.96 12.97
CA ILE A 113 6.65 4.00 12.88
C ILE A 113 7.52 4.39 11.69
N LYS A 114 8.63 5.08 11.95
CA LYS A 114 9.60 5.50 10.93
C LYS A 114 10.60 4.39 10.62
N VAL A 115 10.70 3.99 9.36
CA VAL A 115 11.64 2.98 8.89
C VAL A 115 12.10 3.25 7.45
N VAL A 116 13.31 2.80 7.13
CA VAL A 116 13.84 2.86 5.76
C VAL A 116 13.16 1.78 4.91
N GLY A 117 12.42 2.21 3.89
CA GLY A 117 11.77 1.31 2.92
C GLY A 117 12.77 0.55 2.05
N ARG A 118 12.32 -0.53 1.42
CA ARG A 118 13.14 -1.37 0.54
C ARG A 118 12.37 -1.76 -0.71
N GLN A 119 13.10 -2.07 -1.79
CA GLN A 119 12.51 -2.63 -2.99
C GLN A 119 12.04 -4.07 -2.75
N GLY A 120 11.04 -4.51 -3.52
CA GLY A 120 10.47 -5.85 -3.41
C GLY A 120 9.64 -6.06 -2.14
N LEU A 121 9.37 -7.33 -1.82
CA LEU A 121 8.74 -7.74 -0.57
C LEU A 121 9.83 -8.02 0.47
N TRP A 122 9.88 -7.22 1.53
CA TRP A 122 10.99 -7.24 2.49
C TRP A 122 10.55 -7.68 3.88
N ASN A 123 11.50 -8.13 4.70
CA ASN A 123 11.25 -8.51 6.08
C ASN A 123 11.21 -7.26 6.95
N PHE A 124 10.08 -7.05 7.63
CA PHE A 124 9.88 -5.99 8.58
C PHE A 124 9.79 -6.55 9.99
N ASN A 125 10.71 -6.09 10.83
CA ASN A 125 10.68 -6.27 12.27
C ASN A 125 10.30 -4.91 12.85
N GLU A 126 9.15 -4.84 13.51
CA GLU A 126 8.69 -3.61 14.12
C GLU A 126 9.70 -3.18 15.20
N PRO A 127 10.19 -1.92 15.18
CA PRO A 127 11.03 -1.41 16.23
C PRO A 127 10.29 -1.49 17.57
N PRO A 128 11.00 -1.73 18.70
CA PRO A 128 10.38 -1.63 20.01
C PRO A 128 9.77 -0.24 20.17
N GLN A 129 8.57 -0.19 20.76
CA GLN A 129 7.93 1.08 21.09
C GLN A 129 8.82 1.81 22.11
N PRO A 130 9.06 3.13 21.97
CA PRO A 130 9.75 3.86 23.02
C PRO A 130 8.96 3.70 24.32
N GLU A 131 9.61 3.21 25.38
CA GLU A 131 9.02 3.13 26.70
C GLU A 131 8.57 4.54 27.10
N ILE A 132 7.29 4.69 27.42
CA ILE A 132 6.79 5.92 28.03
C ILE A 132 7.36 5.91 29.44
N ALA A 133 8.42 6.69 29.67
CA ALA A 133 8.85 6.99 31.03
C ALA A 133 7.69 7.72 31.73
N LEU A 134 7.07 7.04 32.69
CA LEU A 134 6.04 7.59 33.59
C LEU A 134 6.66 8.55 34.60
#